data_AF-A0A0S7X137-F1
#
_entry.id   AF-A0A0S7X137-F1
#
_cell.length_a   1.000
_cell.length_b   1.000
_cell.length_c   1.000
_cell.angle_alpha   90.00
_cell.angle_beta   90.00
_cell.angle_gamma   90.00
#
_symmetry.space_group_name_H-M   'P 1'
#
loop_
_entity.id
_entity.type
_entity.pdbx_description
1 polymer ?
#
loop_
_entity_poly.entity_id
_entity_poly.type
_entity_poly.pdbx_seq_one_letter_code
_entity_poly.pdbx_strand_id
1 'polypeptide(L)'
;MQYSNVRLGEVGISLDDAQSCTLTWGDGNIDVDPRFANPSINDYHLKSQAGRRDPAGGWVTDGVTSPCVDAGDPASDYASEPLPNGSRINMGAYGNTAQASKSVPDPEVASAMPPSGPITTYMKIQGSWFGVAEGTVEIGGTDARILSWTDTEIRCRVEPGTTSGVVVVRRLNGVESNPVPFTVTSPEIVYVDDDNTSGIENGTQTWPFSKVQRGVDAAVETASIHTVIAARGTYAENVDFRGEDITVRSTDPDDPAVVADTIIDGNQTGSTVTFNSGEGADSI
;
A
#
# COMPACT_ATOMS: atom_id res chain seq x y z
N MET A 1 -30.68 17.28 -22.34
CA MET A 1 -30.86 17.03 -20.89
C MET A 1 -31.14 15.53 -20.73
N GLN A 2 -30.17 14.73 -20.30
CA GLN A 2 -30.27 13.24 -20.26
C GLN A 2 -29.87 12.62 -18.91
N TYR A 3 -30.10 13.33 -17.79
CA TYR A 3 -29.81 12.83 -16.44
C TYR A 3 -31.11 12.70 -15.64
N SER A 4 -31.74 11.52 -15.68
CA SER A 4 -32.98 11.23 -14.96
C SER A 4 -32.99 9.81 -14.39
N ASN A 5 -33.76 9.56 -13.33
CA ASN A 5 -33.80 8.32 -12.55
C ASN A 5 -35.04 7.45 -12.85
N VAL A 6 -35.57 7.50 -14.07
CA VAL A 6 -36.96 7.10 -14.36
C VAL A 6 -37.10 5.62 -14.80
N ARG A 7 -36.01 4.83 -14.91
CA ARG A 7 -36.12 3.46 -15.45
C ARG A 7 -36.73 2.58 -14.37
N LEU A 8 -37.70 1.75 -14.75
CA LEU A 8 -38.64 1.04 -13.85
C LEU A 8 -39.74 1.92 -13.21
N GLY A 9 -39.68 3.24 -13.36
CA GLY A 9 -40.77 4.17 -13.02
C GLY A 9 -41.86 4.28 -14.09
N GLU A 10 -41.74 3.49 -15.18
CA GLU A 10 -42.63 3.51 -16.35
C GLU A 10 -44.11 3.29 -16.00
N VAL A 11 -44.39 2.47 -14.98
CA VAL A 11 -45.75 2.21 -14.47
C VAL A 11 -46.39 3.47 -13.87
N GLY A 12 -45.59 4.42 -13.39
CA GLY A 12 -46.02 5.71 -12.87
C GLY A 12 -46.09 6.83 -13.90
N ILE A 13 -45.69 6.58 -15.15
CA ILE A 13 -45.80 7.56 -16.24
C ILE A 13 -47.22 7.49 -16.80
N SER A 14 -48.03 8.52 -16.52
CA SER A 14 -49.32 8.73 -17.17
C SER A 14 -49.13 9.65 -18.37
N LEU A 15 -49.57 9.21 -19.55
CA LEU A 15 -49.67 10.08 -20.72
C LEU A 15 -51.06 10.69 -20.74
N ASP A 16 -51.14 12.02 -20.76
CA ASP A 16 -52.41 12.76 -20.72
C ASP A 16 -53.21 12.64 -22.05
N ASP A 17 -52.60 12.10 -23.12
CA ASP A 17 -53.25 11.83 -24.40
C ASP A 17 -52.91 10.45 -24.98
N ALA A 18 -53.72 10.02 -25.97
CA ALA A 18 -53.64 8.70 -26.59
C ALA A 18 -52.47 8.55 -27.59
N GLN A 19 -51.44 9.40 -27.54
CA GLN A 19 -50.28 9.27 -28.41
C GLN A 19 -49.22 8.34 -27.79
N SER A 20 -48.60 7.52 -28.63
CA SER A 20 -47.42 6.75 -28.25
C SER A 20 -46.24 7.69 -28.07
N CYS A 21 -45.88 8.00 -26.82
CA CYS A 21 -44.62 8.67 -26.51
C CYS A 21 -43.48 7.65 -26.49
N THR A 22 -42.41 7.91 -27.24
CA THR A 22 -41.19 7.08 -27.19
C THR A 22 -40.25 7.62 -26.12
N LEU A 23 -40.08 6.87 -25.03
CA LEU A 23 -39.06 7.16 -24.02
C LEU A 23 -37.70 6.61 -24.48
N THR A 24 -36.81 7.51 -24.92
CA THR A 24 -35.44 7.15 -25.29
C THR A 24 -34.53 7.32 -24.08
N TRP A 25 -33.94 6.23 -23.61
CA TRP A 25 -32.89 6.24 -22.59
C TRP A 25 -31.61 6.81 -23.20
N GLY A 26 -31.30 8.06 -22.87
CA GLY A 26 -30.05 8.72 -23.23
C GLY A 26 -28.89 8.41 -22.28
N ASP A 27 -27.68 8.82 -22.66
CA ASP A 27 -26.47 8.70 -21.84
C ASP A 27 -26.60 9.55 -20.57
N GLY A 28 -26.10 9.06 -19.43
CA GLY A 28 -26.14 9.78 -18.15
C GLY A 28 -27.38 9.50 -17.29
N ASN A 29 -28.33 8.71 -17.79
CA ASN A 29 -29.41 8.18 -16.97
C ASN A 29 -28.91 7.13 -15.99
N ILE A 30 -29.46 7.14 -14.78
CA ILE A 30 -29.13 6.15 -13.75
C ILE A 30 -30.22 5.08 -13.65
N ASP A 31 -29.80 3.82 -13.74
CA ASP A 31 -30.66 2.61 -13.70
C ASP A 31 -30.22 1.69 -12.54
N VAL A 32 -29.92 2.31 -11.39
CA VAL A 32 -29.54 1.62 -10.16
C VAL A 32 -30.24 2.29 -8.98
N ASP A 33 -30.41 1.56 -7.88
CA ASP A 33 -30.99 2.09 -6.65
C ASP A 33 -30.25 3.38 -6.22
N PRO A 34 -30.96 4.54 -6.11
CA PRO A 34 -30.36 5.79 -5.69
C PRO A 34 -29.91 5.79 -4.22
N ARG A 35 -30.23 4.76 -3.43
CA ARG A 35 -29.80 4.60 -2.04
C ARG A 35 -30.12 5.82 -1.18
N PHE A 36 -31.40 6.18 -1.14
CA PHE A 36 -31.89 7.19 -0.22
C PHE A 36 -31.75 6.75 1.24
N ALA A 37 -31.63 7.73 2.13
CA ALA A 37 -31.49 7.56 3.56
C ALA A 37 -32.64 6.78 4.19
N ASN A 38 -33.86 7.33 4.12
CA ASN A 38 -35.07 6.70 4.64
C ASN A 38 -36.35 7.25 3.97
N PRO A 39 -36.75 6.69 2.81
CA PRO A 39 -37.96 7.11 2.10
C PRO A 39 -39.25 6.97 2.92
N SER A 40 -39.32 6.03 3.88
CA SER A 40 -40.53 5.77 4.66
C SER A 40 -40.95 6.95 5.57
N ILE A 41 -40.00 7.84 5.88
CA ILE A 41 -40.23 9.07 6.65
C ILE A 41 -39.96 10.34 5.81
N ASN A 42 -39.94 10.21 4.48
CA ASN A 42 -39.63 11.27 3.52
C ASN A 42 -38.21 11.86 3.62
N ASP A 43 -37.24 11.08 4.08
CA ASP A 43 -35.82 11.45 4.01
C ASP A 43 -35.19 10.91 2.72
N TYR A 44 -35.21 11.75 1.68
CA TYR A 44 -34.69 11.45 0.35
C TYR A 44 -33.26 11.97 0.15
N HIS A 45 -32.51 12.29 1.22
CA HIS A 45 -31.08 12.56 1.06
C HIS A 45 -30.36 11.30 0.59
N LEU A 46 -29.37 11.47 -0.28
CA LEU A 46 -28.55 10.37 -0.76
C LEU A 46 -27.66 9.87 0.39
N LYS A 47 -27.49 8.56 0.53
CA LYS A 47 -26.52 8.02 1.50
C LYS A 47 -25.10 8.40 1.11
N SER A 48 -24.27 8.74 2.11
CA SER A 48 -22.85 9.04 1.88
C SER A 48 -21.97 8.62 3.06
N GLN A 49 -20.88 7.93 2.74
CA GLN A 49 -19.82 7.62 3.72
C GLN A 49 -19.07 8.87 4.20
N ALA A 50 -19.07 9.96 3.43
CA ALA A 50 -18.51 11.26 3.83
C ALA A 50 -19.51 12.18 4.54
N GLY A 51 -20.80 11.80 4.52
CA GLY A 51 -21.85 12.43 5.29
C GLY A 51 -23.00 12.91 4.43
N ARG A 52 -24.22 12.54 4.82
CA ARG A 52 -25.46 13.13 4.32
C ARG A 52 -26.07 14.09 5.35
N ARG A 53 -26.94 14.97 4.89
CA ARG A 53 -27.70 15.85 5.78
C ARG A 53 -28.77 15.05 6.55
N ASP A 54 -28.83 15.23 7.86
CA ASP A 54 -29.91 14.69 8.69
C ASP A 54 -31.10 15.68 8.70
N PRO A 55 -32.34 15.24 8.43
CA PRO A 55 -33.54 16.07 8.62
C PRO A 55 -33.67 16.69 10.01
N ALA A 56 -33.15 16.05 11.06
CA ALA A 56 -33.09 16.58 12.42
C ALA A 56 -31.99 17.64 12.62
N GLY A 57 -31.10 17.81 11.64
CA GLY A 57 -29.97 18.72 11.67
C GLY A 57 -28.62 18.01 11.83
N GLY A 58 -27.55 18.60 11.27
CA GLY A 58 -26.21 18.01 11.30
C GLY A 58 -25.92 17.05 10.15
N TRP A 59 -24.78 16.36 10.25
CA TRP A 59 -24.26 15.41 9.25
C TRP A 59 -24.20 14.01 9.84
N VAL A 60 -24.66 13.01 9.08
CA VAL A 60 -24.63 11.60 9.45
C VAL A 60 -23.86 10.84 8.38
N THR A 61 -22.91 10.00 8.78
CA THR A 61 -22.20 9.10 7.87
C THR A 61 -22.97 7.79 7.71
N ASP A 62 -23.03 7.29 6.48
CA ASP A 62 -23.65 6.02 6.15
C ASP A 62 -22.58 4.95 5.87
N GLY A 63 -22.97 3.67 5.86
CA GLY A 63 -22.07 2.57 5.49
C GLY A 63 -21.82 2.44 3.98
N VAL A 64 -22.46 3.28 3.15
CA VAL A 64 -22.39 3.19 1.70
C VAL A 64 -22.65 4.56 1.06
N THR A 65 -21.99 4.85 -0.05
CA THR A 65 -22.27 6.04 -0.86
C THR A 65 -23.23 5.70 -2.00
N SER A 66 -24.21 6.58 -2.20
CA SER A 66 -25.17 6.49 -3.28
C SER A 66 -24.47 6.66 -4.64
N PRO A 67 -24.87 5.90 -5.67
CA PRO A 67 -24.36 6.10 -7.03
C PRO A 67 -24.89 7.40 -7.67
N CYS A 68 -25.83 8.11 -7.02
CA CYS A 68 -26.32 9.41 -7.45
C CYS A 68 -25.47 10.59 -6.93
N VAL A 69 -24.52 10.33 -6.02
CA VAL A 69 -23.57 11.36 -5.57
C VAL A 69 -22.62 11.67 -6.73
N ASP A 70 -22.39 12.94 -7.02
CA ASP A 70 -21.56 13.43 -8.13
C ASP A 70 -21.98 12.88 -9.51
N ALA A 71 -23.27 12.57 -9.70
CA ALA A 71 -23.78 11.88 -10.88
C ALA A 71 -24.68 12.73 -11.79
N GLY A 72 -24.96 13.97 -11.41
CA GLY A 72 -25.78 14.87 -12.21
C GLY A 72 -25.08 15.37 -13.47
N ASP A 73 -25.71 16.31 -14.17
CA ASP A 73 -25.18 16.86 -15.42
C ASP A 73 -23.83 17.57 -15.16
N PRO A 74 -22.72 17.17 -15.82
CA PRO A 74 -21.41 17.80 -15.65
C PRO A 74 -21.38 19.31 -15.97
N ALA A 75 -22.35 19.81 -16.74
CA ALA A 75 -22.46 21.24 -17.05
C ALA A 75 -23.28 22.03 -16.01
N SER A 76 -23.93 21.36 -15.06
CA SER A 76 -24.71 22.02 -14.02
C SER A 76 -23.83 22.57 -12.90
N ASP A 77 -24.27 23.70 -12.34
CA ASP A 77 -23.64 24.29 -11.17
C ASP A 77 -23.78 23.37 -9.94
N TYR A 78 -22.75 23.36 -9.10
CA TYR A 78 -22.65 22.58 -7.87
C TYR A 78 -22.11 23.43 -6.71
N ALA A 79 -21.91 24.73 -6.90
CA ALA A 79 -21.25 25.60 -5.92
C ALA A 79 -21.97 25.72 -4.58
N SER A 80 -23.27 25.41 -4.53
CA SER A 80 -24.05 25.41 -3.29
C SER A 80 -23.96 24.10 -2.51
N GLU A 81 -23.30 23.07 -3.05
CA GLU A 81 -23.06 21.81 -2.36
C GLU A 81 -21.91 21.92 -1.35
N PRO A 82 -22.03 21.30 -0.17
CA PRO A 82 -21.02 21.40 0.88
C PRO A 82 -19.78 20.56 0.57
N LEU A 83 -18.60 21.08 0.92
CA LEU A 83 -17.34 20.34 0.78
C LEU A 83 -17.26 19.12 1.72
N PRO A 84 -16.62 18.03 1.28
CA PRO A 84 -16.18 17.74 -0.10
C PRO A 84 -17.39 17.49 -1.03
N ASN A 85 -17.36 18.05 -2.25
CA ASN A 85 -18.49 18.05 -3.21
C ASN A 85 -18.15 17.47 -4.60
N GLY A 86 -17.01 16.78 -4.72
CA GLY A 86 -16.68 15.99 -5.92
C GLY A 86 -16.53 16.77 -7.23
N SER A 87 -16.65 18.10 -7.20
CA SER A 87 -16.70 18.97 -8.37
C SER A 87 -17.79 18.62 -9.39
N ARG A 88 -18.88 17.98 -8.97
CA ARG A 88 -20.00 17.63 -9.83
C ARG A 88 -21.29 17.57 -9.03
N ILE A 89 -22.36 18.12 -9.58
CA ILE A 89 -23.66 18.17 -8.89
C ILE A 89 -24.16 16.75 -8.56
N ASN A 90 -24.72 16.59 -7.37
CA ASN A 90 -25.50 15.41 -7.00
C ASN A 90 -26.80 15.33 -7.81
N MET A 91 -27.27 14.11 -8.12
CA MET A 91 -28.59 13.93 -8.73
C MET A 91 -29.70 13.97 -7.67
N GLY A 92 -30.86 14.55 -8.01
CA GLY A 92 -32.07 14.54 -7.17
C GLY A 92 -32.36 15.87 -6.48
N ALA A 93 -33.34 15.85 -5.57
CA ALA A 93 -33.97 17.06 -5.02
C ALA A 93 -33.02 18.01 -4.26
N TYR A 94 -31.89 17.50 -3.78
CA TYR A 94 -30.93 18.24 -2.96
C TYR A 94 -29.66 18.65 -3.72
N GLY A 95 -29.52 18.27 -5.00
CA GLY A 95 -28.39 18.69 -5.83
C GLY A 95 -28.29 20.21 -5.94
N ASN A 96 -27.07 20.74 -5.90
CA ASN A 96 -26.75 22.17 -5.81
C ASN A 96 -27.48 22.89 -4.67
N THR A 97 -27.56 22.26 -3.49
CA THR A 97 -28.08 22.90 -2.27
C THR A 97 -27.16 22.65 -1.08
N ALA A 98 -27.30 23.46 -0.02
CA ALA A 98 -26.58 23.27 1.24
C ALA A 98 -26.99 21.98 2.01
N GLN A 99 -27.94 21.21 1.48
CA GLN A 99 -28.37 19.91 2.00
C GLN A 99 -27.85 18.74 1.16
N ALA A 100 -27.16 19.00 0.04
CA ALA A 100 -26.56 17.97 -0.79
C ALA A 100 -25.63 17.08 0.03
N SER A 101 -25.56 15.79 -0.33
CA SER A 101 -24.72 14.83 0.39
C SER A 101 -23.27 14.99 -0.03
N LYS A 102 -22.33 14.82 0.89
CA LYS A 102 -20.92 15.02 0.63
C LYS A 102 -20.33 13.88 -0.21
N SER A 103 -19.35 14.21 -1.03
CA SER A 103 -18.60 13.26 -1.83
C SER A 103 -17.54 12.57 -0.98
N VAL A 104 -17.24 11.29 -1.26
CA VAL A 104 -16.14 10.61 -0.57
C VAL A 104 -14.82 11.19 -1.10
N PRO A 105 -13.93 11.71 -0.23
CA PRO A 105 -12.62 12.16 -0.68
C PRO A 105 -11.83 11.06 -1.39
N ASP A 106 -10.87 11.47 -2.22
CA ASP A 106 -9.85 10.57 -2.72
C ASP A 106 -9.00 10.04 -1.54
N PRO A 107 -8.49 8.80 -1.61
CA PRO A 107 -7.60 8.29 -0.58
C PRO A 107 -6.37 9.20 -0.47
N GLU A 108 -5.88 9.40 0.74
CA GLU A 108 -4.70 10.24 0.98
C GLU A 108 -3.65 9.42 1.71
N VAL A 109 -2.45 9.31 1.13
CA VAL A 109 -1.29 8.75 1.80
C VAL A 109 -0.54 9.89 2.48
N ALA A 110 -0.57 9.89 3.81
CA ALA A 110 0.16 10.84 4.63
C ALA A 110 1.63 10.43 4.81
N SER A 111 1.90 9.14 4.96
CA SER A 111 3.26 8.61 5.05
C SER A 111 3.37 7.15 4.63
N ALA A 112 4.55 6.76 4.17
CA ALA A 112 4.95 5.40 3.88
C ALA A 112 6.34 5.18 4.52
N MET A 113 6.42 4.31 5.54
CA MET A 113 7.61 4.13 6.35
C MET A 113 8.02 2.64 6.40
N PRO A 114 9.30 2.31 6.15
CA PRO A 114 10.39 3.22 5.78
C PRO A 114 10.22 3.81 4.35
N PRO A 115 10.76 5.01 4.04
CA PRO A 115 10.69 5.63 2.71
C PRO A 115 11.70 5.01 1.72
N SER A 116 12.49 4.04 2.19
CA SER A 116 13.44 3.30 1.38
C SER A 116 13.72 1.94 1.99
N GLY A 117 14.14 0.98 1.18
CA GLY A 117 14.60 -0.33 1.64
C GLY A 117 14.75 -1.32 0.50
N PRO A 118 15.35 -2.49 0.75
CA PRO A 118 15.47 -3.53 -0.25
C PRO A 118 14.13 -4.15 -0.62
N ILE A 119 14.10 -4.93 -1.70
CA ILE A 119 12.99 -5.87 -1.95
C ILE A 119 12.77 -6.70 -0.68
N THR A 120 11.52 -7.02 -0.38
CA THR A 120 11.04 -7.69 0.84
C THR A 120 10.85 -6.79 2.07
N THR A 121 11.15 -5.49 1.96
CA THR A 121 10.88 -4.50 3.03
C THR A 121 9.41 -4.53 3.46
N TYR A 122 9.18 -4.63 4.77
CA TYR A 122 7.88 -4.42 5.38
C TYR A 122 7.64 -2.93 5.59
N MET A 123 6.53 -2.43 5.07
CA MET A 123 6.16 -1.02 5.10
C MET A 123 4.83 -0.82 5.82
N LYS A 124 4.77 0.25 6.61
CA LYS A 124 3.52 0.80 7.15
C LYS A 124 3.18 2.08 6.39
N ILE A 125 1.97 2.11 5.83
CA ILE A 125 1.40 3.25 5.12
C ILE A 125 0.31 3.83 6.02
N GLN A 126 0.39 5.13 6.33
CA GLN A 126 -0.62 5.86 7.09
C GLN A 126 -1.32 6.88 6.19
N GLY A 127 -2.61 7.07 6.42
CA GLY A 127 -3.40 7.96 5.59
C GLY A 127 -4.85 8.08 6.02
N SER A 128 -5.71 8.42 5.07
CA SER A 128 -7.16 8.56 5.25
C SER A 128 -7.90 8.10 4.00
N TRP A 129 -9.15 7.68 4.17
CA TRP A 129 -10.07 7.36 3.08
C TRP A 129 -9.61 6.20 2.17
N PHE A 130 -8.76 5.30 2.67
CA PHE A 130 -8.38 4.08 1.97
C PHE A 130 -9.58 3.16 1.72
N GLY A 131 -10.64 3.29 2.51
CA GLY A 131 -11.85 2.50 2.44
C GLY A 131 -11.80 1.26 3.34
N VAL A 132 -12.99 0.73 3.64
CA VAL A 132 -13.17 -0.46 4.48
C VAL A 132 -12.98 -1.77 3.72
N ALA A 133 -13.05 -1.74 2.39
CA ALA A 133 -12.74 -2.87 1.53
C ALA A 133 -11.30 -2.72 1.05
N GLU A 134 -10.55 -3.83 1.09
CA GLU A 134 -9.17 -3.87 0.63
C GLU A 134 -9.07 -3.49 -0.86
N GLY A 135 -8.16 -2.58 -1.16
CA GLY A 135 -7.78 -2.18 -2.52
C GLY A 135 -6.41 -2.76 -2.90
N THR A 136 -5.62 -2.00 -3.66
CA THR A 136 -4.24 -2.35 -3.98
C THR A 136 -3.27 -1.26 -3.51
N VAL A 137 -2.00 -1.65 -3.34
CA VAL A 137 -0.88 -0.71 -3.15
C VAL A 137 0.12 -0.99 -4.25
N GLU A 138 0.36 -0.01 -5.11
CA GLU A 138 1.39 -0.07 -6.14
C GLU A 138 2.64 0.67 -5.64
N ILE A 139 3.81 0.04 -5.77
CA ILE A 139 5.11 0.63 -5.44
C ILE A 139 5.97 0.53 -6.69
N GLY A 140 6.36 1.68 -7.25
CA GLY A 140 7.29 1.72 -8.39
C GLY A 140 6.87 0.84 -9.57
N GLY A 141 5.57 0.78 -9.85
CA GLY A 141 4.97 0.00 -10.94
C GLY A 141 4.71 -1.47 -10.65
N THR A 142 4.89 -1.94 -9.40
CA THR A 142 4.60 -3.33 -8.98
C THR A 142 3.66 -3.34 -7.79
N ASP A 143 2.65 -4.22 -7.80
CA ASP A 143 1.76 -4.40 -6.66
C ASP A 143 2.52 -4.98 -5.46
N ALA A 144 2.41 -4.30 -4.32
CA ALA A 144 2.93 -4.78 -3.04
C ALA A 144 2.00 -5.86 -2.45
N ARG A 145 2.56 -6.76 -1.65
CA ARG A 145 1.77 -7.75 -0.92
C ARG A 145 1.12 -7.12 0.30
N ILE A 146 -0.21 -7.07 0.35
CA ILE A 146 -0.96 -6.56 1.50
C ILE A 146 -0.93 -7.58 2.65
N LEU A 147 -0.70 -7.08 3.87
CA LEU A 147 -0.65 -7.86 5.11
C LEU A 147 -1.81 -7.50 6.03
N SER A 148 -2.19 -6.22 6.07
CA SER A 148 -3.39 -5.75 6.76
C SER A 148 -3.87 -4.44 6.15
N TRP A 149 -5.19 -4.24 6.13
CA TRP A 149 -5.84 -3.05 5.57
C TRP A 149 -6.87 -2.46 6.53
N THR A 150 -6.83 -1.15 6.70
CA THR A 150 -7.87 -0.35 7.34
C THR A 150 -8.03 0.96 6.57
N ASP A 151 -9.04 1.76 6.92
CA ASP A 151 -9.28 3.06 6.27
C ASP A 151 -8.12 4.07 6.45
N THR A 152 -7.25 3.87 7.45
CA THR A 152 -6.20 4.83 7.84
C THR A 152 -4.79 4.23 8.00
N GLU A 153 -4.65 2.90 7.95
CA GLU A 153 -3.38 2.19 8.03
C GLU A 153 -3.40 0.95 7.11
N ILE A 154 -2.35 0.81 6.31
CA ILE A 154 -2.06 -0.39 5.53
C ILE A 154 -0.67 -0.90 5.94
N ARG A 155 -0.54 -2.22 6.10
CA ARG A 155 0.76 -2.88 6.19
C ARG A 155 0.95 -3.72 4.96
N CYS A 156 2.09 -3.57 4.30
CA CYS A 156 2.41 -4.31 3.08
C CYS A 156 3.89 -4.68 3.04
N ARG A 157 4.24 -5.52 2.07
CA ARG A 157 5.62 -5.93 1.78
C ARG A 157 5.97 -5.59 0.33
N VAL A 158 7.15 -5.02 0.12
CA VAL A 158 7.71 -4.76 -1.22
C VAL A 158 8.06 -6.09 -1.89
N GLU A 159 7.51 -6.34 -3.08
CA GLU A 159 7.64 -7.64 -3.76
C GLU A 159 8.74 -7.64 -4.85
N PRO A 160 9.26 -8.81 -5.26
CA PRO A 160 10.25 -8.90 -6.33
C PRO A 160 9.78 -8.26 -7.64
N GLY A 161 10.68 -7.51 -8.29
CA GLY A 161 10.40 -6.76 -9.51
C GLY A 161 10.08 -5.28 -9.29
N THR A 162 9.85 -4.84 -8.04
CA THR A 162 9.66 -3.43 -7.70
C THR A 162 10.91 -2.60 -8.04
N THR A 163 10.70 -1.42 -8.61
CA THR A 163 11.75 -0.41 -8.85
C THR A 163 11.52 0.82 -7.96
N SER A 164 12.52 1.69 -7.82
CA SER A 164 12.34 2.97 -7.13
C SER A 164 11.27 3.81 -7.84
N GLY A 165 10.39 4.44 -7.07
CA GLY A 165 9.26 5.19 -7.63
C GLY A 165 8.36 5.76 -6.55
N VAL A 166 7.05 5.63 -6.74
CA VAL A 166 6.05 6.13 -5.81
C VAL A 166 5.20 4.99 -5.27
N VAL A 167 4.73 5.17 -4.04
CA VAL A 167 3.68 4.41 -3.39
C VAL A 167 2.35 5.07 -3.72
N VAL A 168 1.42 4.30 -4.29
CA VAL A 168 0.06 4.73 -4.59
C VAL A 168 -0.91 3.70 -4.04
N VAL A 169 -1.88 4.16 -3.25
CA VAL A 169 -2.99 3.33 -2.77
C VAL A 169 -4.16 3.49 -3.74
N ARG A 170 -4.70 2.39 -4.24
CA ARG A 170 -5.86 2.39 -5.15
C ARG A 170 -7.02 1.65 -4.51
N ARG A 171 -8.18 2.30 -4.42
CA ARG A 171 -9.42 1.67 -3.96
C ARG A 171 -9.95 0.67 -5.01
N LEU A 172 -10.83 -0.24 -4.59
CA LEU A 172 -11.45 -1.23 -5.49
C LEU A 172 -12.25 -0.59 -6.64
N ASN A 173 -12.73 0.65 -6.46
CA ASN A 173 -13.41 1.42 -7.51
C ASN A 173 -12.44 2.17 -8.46
N GLY A 174 -11.13 1.92 -8.34
CA GLY A 174 -10.10 2.49 -9.21
C GLY A 174 -9.60 3.87 -8.80
N VAL A 175 -10.14 4.50 -7.76
CA VAL A 175 -9.69 5.82 -7.32
C VAL A 175 -8.35 5.71 -6.60
N GLU A 176 -7.39 6.54 -7.01
CA GLU A 176 -6.00 6.55 -6.55
C GLU A 176 -5.74 7.62 -5.50
N SER A 177 -4.69 7.40 -4.70
CA SER A 177 -4.19 8.38 -3.75
C SER A 177 -3.22 9.37 -4.39
N ASN A 178 -2.85 10.39 -3.63
CA ASN A 178 -1.61 11.10 -3.91
C ASN A 178 -0.41 10.12 -3.89
N PRO A 179 0.60 10.34 -4.74
CA PRO A 179 1.82 9.55 -4.72
C PRO A 179 2.76 9.97 -3.58
N VAL A 180 3.42 9.00 -2.95
CA VAL A 180 4.48 9.24 -1.96
C VAL A 180 5.77 8.52 -2.40
N PRO A 181 6.95 9.17 -2.41
CA PRO A 181 8.17 8.55 -2.93
C PRO A 181 8.63 7.36 -2.08
N PHE A 182 9.15 6.33 -2.74
CA PHE A 182 9.86 5.22 -2.13
C PHE A 182 11.10 4.83 -2.95
N THR A 183 12.22 4.63 -2.27
CA THR A 183 13.49 4.22 -2.91
C THR A 183 13.75 2.74 -2.65
N VAL A 184 13.76 1.93 -3.71
CA VAL A 184 14.29 0.56 -3.63
C VAL A 184 15.81 0.65 -3.53
N THR A 185 16.37 0.08 -2.47
CA THR A 185 17.81 -0.02 -2.28
C THR A 185 18.29 -1.43 -2.62
N SER A 186 19.55 -1.59 -2.97
CA SER A 186 20.18 -2.90 -2.85
C SER A 186 20.37 -3.23 -1.37
N PRO A 187 20.25 -4.50 -0.94
CA PRO A 187 20.75 -4.88 0.38
C PRO A 187 22.23 -4.52 0.47
N GLU A 188 22.64 -3.99 1.63
CA GLU A 188 24.04 -3.64 1.87
C GLU A 188 24.87 -4.90 2.14
N ILE A 189 26.11 -4.92 1.67
CA ILE A 189 27.01 -6.07 1.75
C ILE A 189 28.23 -5.69 2.59
N VAL A 190 28.61 -6.58 3.49
CA VAL A 190 29.88 -6.51 4.23
C VAL A 190 30.86 -7.55 3.68
N TYR A 191 32.12 -7.18 3.61
CA TYR A 191 33.20 -8.06 3.18
C TYR A 191 34.06 -8.49 4.38
N VAL A 192 34.44 -9.77 4.39
CA VAL A 192 35.37 -10.33 5.36
C VAL A 192 36.52 -11.06 4.66
N ASP A 193 37.73 -10.92 5.19
CA ASP A 193 38.97 -11.43 4.62
C ASP A 193 39.99 -11.61 5.76
N ASP A 194 40.30 -12.86 6.10
CA ASP A 194 41.23 -13.21 7.19
C ASP A 194 42.66 -12.73 6.92
N ASP A 195 43.00 -12.43 5.66
CA ASP A 195 44.26 -11.84 5.25
C ASP A 195 44.31 -10.31 5.46
N ASN A 196 43.24 -9.65 5.92
CA ASN A 196 43.29 -8.21 6.20
C ASN A 196 44.17 -7.89 7.42
N THR A 197 45.42 -7.53 7.16
CA THR A 197 46.39 -7.07 8.16
C THR A 197 46.58 -5.55 8.18
N SER A 198 45.70 -4.79 7.54
CA SER A 198 45.88 -3.34 7.38
C SER A 198 45.73 -2.53 8.68
N GLY A 199 45.11 -3.13 9.71
CA GLY A 199 44.73 -2.46 10.94
C GLY A 199 43.51 -1.55 10.81
N ILE A 200 42.89 -1.49 9.63
CA ILE A 200 41.61 -0.81 9.38
C ILE A 200 40.60 -1.88 8.97
N GLU A 201 39.48 -1.92 9.67
CA GLU A 201 38.39 -2.86 9.40
C GLU A 201 37.07 -2.12 9.49
N ASN A 202 36.41 -1.93 8.34
CA ASN A 202 35.11 -1.27 8.26
C ASN A 202 34.09 -2.04 7.40
N GLY A 203 34.42 -3.27 7.01
CA GLY A 203 33.54 -4.14 6.23
C GLY A 203 33.41 -3.78 4.76
N THR A 204 34.14 -2.75 4.27
CA THR A 204 34.19 -2.45 2.83
C THR A 204 35.11 -3.42 2.11
N GLN A 205 34.98 -3.52 0.78
CA GLN A 205 35.88 -4.36 -0.02
C GLN A 205 37.36 -3.93 0.07
N THR A 206 37.63 -2.65 0.36
CA THR A 206 38.99 -2.13 0.55
C THR A 206 39.55 -2.45 1.94
N TRP A 207 38.68 -2.45 2.96
CA TRP A 207 39.04 -2.68 4.36
C TRP A 207 38.07 -3.68 5.01
N PRO A 208 38.07 -4.94 4.55
CA PRO A 208 37.14 -5.96 5.02
C PRO A 208 37.35 -6.28 6.51
N PHE A 209 36.38 -6.88 7.20
CA PHE A 209 36.67 -7.38 8.55
C PHE A 209 37.55 -8.64 8.48
N SER A 210 38.47 -8.82 9.43
CA SER A 210 39.29 -10.04 9.48
C SER A 210 38.55 -11.28 10.01
N LYS A 211 37.33 -11.09 10.52
CA LYS A 211 36.51 -12.11 11.17
C LYS A 211 35.09 -12.13 10.63
N VAL A 212 34.54 -13.32 10.41
CA VAL A 212 33.15 -13.53 9.97
C VAL A 212 32.19 -13.01 11.04
N GLN A 213 32.44 -13.30 12.32
CA GLN A 213 31.60 -12.82 13.41
C GLN A 213 31.51 -11.29 13.42
N ARG A 214 32.59 -10.58 13.09
CA ARG A 214 32.54 -9.11 13.05
C ARG A 214 31.67 -8.59 11.90
N GLY A 215 31.66 -9.29 10.77
CA GLY A 215 30.74 -8.99 9.67
C GLY A 215 29.28 -9.24 10.06
N VAL A 216 29.01 -10.34 10.77
CA VAL A 216 27.68 -10.65 11.32
C VAL A 216 27.26 -9.59 12.35
N ASP A 217 28.13 -9.25 13.30
CA ASP A 217 27.84 -8.21 14.30
C ASP A 217 27.56 -6.86 13.62
N ALA A 218 28.31 -6.49 12.56
CA ALA A 218 28.05 -5.27 11.80
C ALA A 218 26.68 -5.29 11.10
N ALA A 219 26.24 -6.46 10.63
CA ALA A 219 24.92 -6.64 10.05
C ALA A 219 23.80 -6.50 11.10
N VAL A 220 24.02 -7.03 12.30
CA VAL A 220 23.12 -6.85 13.44
C VAL A 220 23.07 -5.38 13.89
N GLU A 221 24.21 -4.68 13.88
CA GLU A 221 24.32 -3.26 14.22
C GLU A 221 23.63 -2.37 13.17
N THR A 222 23.53 -2.84 11.91
CA THR A 222 23.00 -2.08 10.77
C THR A 222 21.95 -2.89 10.01
N ALA A 223 20.68 -2.71 10.35
CA ALA A 223 19.53 -3.45 9.78
C ALA A 223 19.35 -3.36 8.23
N SER A 224 20.24 -2.67 7.51
CA SER A 224 20.27 -2.64 6.04
C SER A 224 21.18 -3.71 5.43
N ILE A 225 22.09 -4.29 6.23
CA ILE A 225 23.05 -5.30 5.80
C ILE A 225 22.43 -6.68 6.04
N HIS A 226 22.30 -7.46 4.96
CA HIS A 226 21.75 -8.82 5.02
C HIS A 226 22.72 -9.85 4.42
N THR A 227 23.92 -9.41 4.02
CA THR A 227 24.89 -10.30 3.37
C THR A 227 26.31 -10.00 3.83
N VAL A 228 26.99 -11.05 4.28
CA VAL A 228 28.42 -11.09 4.57
C VAL A 228 29.10 -11.94 3.51
N ILE A 229 30.01 -11.34 2.75
CA ILE A 229 30.82 -12.01 1.73
C ILE A 229 32.21 -12.31 2.29
N ALA A 230 32.56 -13.58 2.38
CA ALA A 230 33.86 -14.06 2.81
C ALA A 230 34.79 -14.35 1.63
N ALA A 231 36.02 -13.81 1.70
CA ALA A 231 37.12 -14.20 0.83
C ALA A 231 37.48 -15.68 1.03
N ARG A 232 38.31 -16.21 0.12
CA ARG A 232 38.95 -17.51 0.34
C ARG A 232 39.88 -17.38 1.55
N GLY A 233 39.88 -18.35 2.43
CA GLY A 233 40.57 -18.21 3.71
C GLY A 233 40.12 -19.24 4.74
N THR A 234 40.82 -19.27 5.87
CA THR A 234 40.45 -20.11 7.03
C THR A 234 40.20 -19.22 8.24
N TYR A 235 38.92 -18.94 8.46
CA TYR A 235 38.43 -18.13 9.56
C TYR A 235 38.37 -18.98 10.84
N ALA A 236 39.43 -18.94 11.64
CA ALA A 236 39.48 -19.61 12.93
C ALA A 236 38.62 -18.86 13.98
N GLU A 237 37.36 -19.28 14.11
CA GLU A 237 36.34 -18.70 15.00
C GLU A 237 35.06 -19.58 15.09
N ASN A 238 34.21 -19.26 16.06
CA ASN A 238 32.83 -19.75 16.15
C ASN A 238 31.89 -18.59 15.82
N VAL A 239 30.84 -18.84 15.03
CA VAL A 239 29.90 -17.81 14.54
C VAL A 239 28.51 -17.98 15.16
N ASP A 240 27.94 -16.86 15.61
CA ASP A 240 26.61 -16.68 16.16
C ASP A 240 25.89 -15.60 15.34
N PHE A 241 24.78 -15.98 14.69
CA PHE A 241 23.97 -15.13 13.82
C PHE A 241 23.03 -14.19 14.60
N ARG A 242 23.03 -14.27 15.94
CA ARG A 242 22.30 -13.36 16.84
C ARG A 242 20.77 -13.34 16.64
N GLY A 243 20.20 -14.35 15.99
CA GLY A 243 18.76 -14.37 15.68
C GLY A 243 18.38 -13.65 14.39
N GLU A 244 19.34 -13.10 13.63
CA GLU A 244 19.08 -12.30 12.43
C GLU A 244 19.10 -13.14 11.16
N ASP A 245 18.33 -12.71 10.15
CA ASP A 245 18.34 -13.27 8.79
C ASP A 245 19.51 -12.67 8.00
N ILE A 246 20.71 -13.26 8.18
CA ILE A 246 21.94 -12.83 7.54
C ILE A 246 22.44 -13.96 6.63
N THR A 247 22.70 -13.65 5.36
CA THR A 247 23.39 -14.59 4.46
C THR A 247 24.89 -14.45 4.61
N VAL A 248 25.59 -15.52 4.99
CA VAL A 248 27.06 -15.62 4.90
C VAL A 248 27.43 -16.50 3.71
N ARG A 249 28.21 -15.98 2.76
CA ARG A 249 28.61 -16.72 1.54
C ARG A 249 30.02 -16.39 1.08
N SER A 250 30.62 -17.26 0.27
CA SER A 250 31.90 -16.99 -0.39
C SER A 250 31.78 -15.87 -1.44
N THR A 251 32.92 -15.30 -1.82
CA THR A 251 33.04 -14.30 -2.92
C THR A 251 32.46 -14.78 -4.25
N ASP A 252 32.56 -16.08 -4.54
CA ASP A 252 31.91 -16.75 -5.66
C ASP A 252 31.28 -18.06 -5.17
N PRO A 253 29.95 -18.08 -4.92
CA PRO A 253 29.25 -19.29 -4.47
C PRO A 253 29.01 -20.31 -5.59
N ASP A 254 29.17 -19.92 -6.87
CA ASP A 254 28.95 -20.80 -8.02
C ASP A 254 30.24 -21.51 -8.46
N ASP A 255 31.41 -21.08 -7.98
CA ASP A 255 32.70 -21.75 -8.16
C ASP A 255 33.02 -22.70 -6.98
N PRO A 256 32.97 -24.03 -7.16
CA PRO A 256 33.26 -24.99 -6.10
C PRO A 256 34.66 -24.88 -5.50
N ALA A 257 35.64 -24.38 -6.27
CA ALA A 257 36.99 -24.18 -5.75
C ALA A 257 37.03 -23.03 -4.74
N VAL A 258 36.30 -21.94 -5.02
CA VAL A 258 36.19 -20.81 -4.09
C VAL A 258 35.42 -21.20 -2.84
N VAL A 259 34.32 -21.94 -2.99
CA VAL A 259 33.53 -22.45 -1.84
C VAL A 259 34.37 -23.38 -0.95
N ALA A 260 35.13 -24.31 -1.55
CA ALA A 260 35.94 -25.26 -0.80
C ALA A 260 37.10 -24.61 -0.02
N ASP A 261 37.61 -23.48 -0.53
CA ASP A 261 38.72 -22.74 0.09
C ASP A 261 38.23 -21.61 1.05
N THR A 262 36.93 -21.41 1.23
CA THR A 262 36.35 -20.50 2.23
C THR A 262 35.87 -21.32 3.44
N ILE A 263 36.70 -21.41 4.47
CA ILE A 263 36.51 -22.31 5.61
C ILE A 263 36.29 -21.52 6.89
N ILE A 264 35.20 -21.79 7.62
CA ILE A 264 35.06 -21.38 9.02
C ILE A 264 35.52 -22.55 9.90
N ASP A 265 36.59 -22.35 10.66
CA ASP A 265 37.18 -23.36 11.54
C ASP A 265 36.88 -23.04 13.01
N GLY A 266 35.92 -23.78 13.58
CA GLY A 266 35.57 -23.70 15.00
C GLY A 266 36.64 -24.24 15.96
N ASN A 267 37.82 -24.64 15.46
CA ASN A 267 38.98 -25.11 16.21
C ASN A 267 38.67 -26.22 17.25
N GLN A 268 37.69 -27.06 16.95
CA GLN A 268 37.16 -28.11 17.84
C GLN A 268 36.57 -27.57 19.17
N THR A 269 36.36 -26.26 19.30
CA THR A 269 35.72 -25.64 20.46
C THR A 269 34.23 -25.46 20.20
N GLY A 270 33.45 -26.52 20.42
CA GLY A 270 31.99 -26.48 20.29
C GLY A 270 31.52 -26.47 18.83
N SER A 271 30.32 -25.93 18.59
CA SER A 271 29.74 -25.81 17.25
C SER A 271 30.37 -24.65 16.48
N THR A 272 30.83 -24.91 15.25
CA THR A 272 31.37 -23.86 14.36
C THR A 272 30.36 -22.74 14.11
N VAL A 273 29.09 -23.09 13.91
CA VAL A 273 27.98 -22.14 13.79
C VAL A 273 26.91 -22.51 14.81
N THR A 274 26.38 -21.52 15.52
CA THR A 274 25.33 -21.72 16.54
C THR A 274 24.07 -20.93 16.16
N PHE A 275 22.91 -21.59 16.28
CA PHE A 275 21.57 -21.02 16.12
C PHE A 275 20.85 -21.16 17.46
N ASN A 276 20.98 -20.19 18.36
CA ASN A 276 20.46 -20.26 19.72
C ASN A 276 19.74 -18.99 20.20
N SER A 277 19.49 -18.05 19.29
CA SER A 277 18.95 -16.70 19.56
C SER A 277 17.59 -16.43 18.92
N GLY A 278 16.97 -17.42 18.27
CA GLY A 278 15.63 -17.30 17.67
C GLY A 278 15.61 -17.49 16.15
N GLU A 279 16.70 -18.01 15.58
CA GLU A 279 16.85 -18.27 14.15
C GLU A 279 15.83 -19.34 13.67
N GLY A 280 15.15 -19.04 12.56
CA GLY A 280 14.14 -19.89 11.93
C GLY A 280 14.61 -20.47 10.58
N ALA A 281 13.71 -21.16 9.88
CA ALA A 281 13.99 -21.64 8.51
C ALA A 281 14.26 -20.50 7.51
N ASP A 282 13.86 -19.28 7.86
CA ASP A 282 14.10 -18.07 7.09
C ASP A 282 15.43 -17.38 7.47
N SER A 283 16.22 -17.92 8.41
CA SER A 283 17.51 -17.36 8.85
C SER A 283 18.73 -18.04 8.19
N ILE A 284 18.52 -18.84 7.14
CA ILE A 284 19.55 -19.65 6.44
C ILE A 284 19.30 -19.68 4.94
#